data_AF-A0A4R5KCS4-F1
#
_entry.id   AF-A0A4R5KCS4-F1
#
_cell.length_a   1.000
_cell.length_b   1.000
_cell.length_c   1.000
_cell.angle_alpha   90.00
_cell.angle_beta   90.00
_cell.angle_gamma   90.00
#
_symmetry.space_group_name_H-M   'P 1'
#
loop_
_entity.id
_entity.type
_entity.pdbx_description
1 polymer ?
#
loop_
_entity_poly.entity_id
_entity_poly.type
_entity_poly.pdbx_seq_one_letter_code
_entity_poly.pdbx_strand_id
1 'polypeptide(L)' 'MPDAVLLPGTTQEEAGVLRTANEYGIPVVPRGSGTNLAGGTIPVRGGIVLNMNKLI' A
#
# COMPACT_ATOMS: atom_id res chain seq x y z
N MET A 1 -10.96 3.55 7.04
CA MET A 1 -10.58 2.15 6.72
C MET A 1 -10.07 2.14 5.29
N PRO A 2 -9.15 1.25 4.89
CA PRO A 2 -8.74 1.15 3.49
C PRO A 2 -9.87 0.58 2.63
N ASP A 3 -9.89 0.94 1.35
CA ASP A 3 -10.80 0.38 0.34
C ASP A 3 -10.29 -0.97 -0.17
N ALA A 4 -8.96 -1.15 -0.17
CA ALA A 4 -8.31 -2.40 -0.55
C ALA A 4 -6.99 -2.61 0.20
N VAL A 5 -6.63 -3.89 0.39
CA VAL A 5 -5.31 -4.31 0.88
C VAL A 5 -4.70 -5.22 -0.16
N LEU A 6 -3.53 -4.84 -0.70
CA LEU A 6 -2.86 -5.59 -1.76
C LEU A 6 -1.59 -6.25 -1.22
N LEU A 7 -1.36 -7.49 -1.65
CA LEU A 7 -0.17 -8.28 -1.33
C LEU A 7 0.54 -8.76 -2.60
N PRO A 8 1.20 -7.84 -3.35
CA PRO A 8 1.95 -8.20 -4.55
C PRO A 8 3.02 -9.25 -4.24
N GLY A 9 3.27 -10.14 -5.21
CA GLY A 9 4.34 -11.12 -5.18
C GLY A 9 5.61 -10.69 -5.89
N THR A 10 5.58 -9.60 -6.68
CA THR A 10 6.73 -9.10 -7.44
C THR A 10 6.81 -7.58 -7.47
N THR A 11 8.01 -7.03 -7.70
CA THR A 11 8.21 -5.58 -7.90
C THR A 11 7.44 -5.05 -9.12
N GLN A 12 7.23 -5.86 -10.14
CA GLN A 12 6.44 -5.49 -11.32
C GLN A 12 4.97 -5.28 -10.97
N GLU A 13 4.41 -6.15 -10.11
CA GLU A 13 3.05 -5.98 -9.60
C GLU A 13 2.94 -4.74 -8.71
N GLU A 14 3.91 -4.49 -7.82
CA GLU A 14 3.97 -3.26 -7.01
C GLU A 14 3.98 -2.00 -7.87
N ALA A 15 4.85 -1.97 -8.89
CA ALA A 15 4.94 -0.85 -9.83
C ALA A 15 3.63 -0.66 -10.62
N GLY A 16 2.96 -1.76 -10.99
CA GLY A 16 1.65 -1.73 -11.63
C GLY A 16 0.57 -1.12 -10.74
N VAL A 17 0.53 -1.51 -9.46
CA VAL A 17 -0.37 -0.91 -8.45
C VAL A 17 -0.10 0.59 -8.32
N LEU A 18 1.15 0.99 -8.12
CA LEU A 18 1.52 2.40 -7.92
C LEU A 18 1.20 3.26 -9.14
N ARG A 19 1.46 2.74 -10.36
CA ARG A 19 1.11 3.43 -11.60
C ARG A 19 -0.39 3.64 -11.71
N THR A 20 -1.17 2.58 -11.49
CA THR A 20 -2.64 2.64 -11.55
C THR A 20 -3.18 3.59 -10.49
N ALA A 21 -2.73 3.47 -9.25
CA ALA A 21 -3.18 4.35 -8.17
C ALA A 21 -2.86 5.83 -8.46
N ASN A 22 -1.70 6.11 -9.07
CA ASN A 22 -1.34 7.46 -9.48
C ASN A 22 -2.25 8.00 -10.60
N GLU A 23 -2.55 7.17 -11.62
CA GLU A 23 -3.44 7.51 -12.73
C GLU A 23 -4.84 7.92 -12.24
N TYR A 24 -5.38 7.19 -11.26
CA TYR A 24 -6.72 7.45 -10.70
C TYR A 24 -6.72 8.36 -9.46
N GLY A 25 -5.55 8.86 -9.04
CA GLY A 25 -5.43 9.70 -7.83
C GLY A 25 -5.80 8.97 -6.53
N ILE A 26 -5.70 7.65 -6.50
CA ILE A 26 -6.02 6.82 -5.33
C ILE A 26 -4.87 6.90 -4.31
N PRO A 27 -5.14 7.27 -3.04
CA PRO A 27 -4.12 7.26 -2.00
C PRO A 27 -3.54 5.85 -1.78
N VAL A 28 -2.22 5.76 -1.65
CA VAL A 28 -1.53 4.51 -1.31
C VAL A 28 -0.78 4.68 0.00
N VAL A 29 -0.98 3.75 0.92
CA VAL A 29 -0.27 3.68 2.20
C VAL A 29 0.62 2.43 2.19
N PRO A 30 1.96 2.57 2.13
CA PRO A 30 2.86 1.43 2.23
C PRO A 30 2.84 0.85 3.64
N ARG A 31 2.88 -0.47 3.75
CA ARG A 31 2.85 -1.19 5.02
C ARG A 31 3.88 -2.33 5.05
N GLY A 32 4.80 -2.24 6.00
CA GLY A 32 5.69 -3.35 6.41
C GLY A 32 5.04 -4.24 7.49
N SER A 33 5.76 -4.52 8.58
CA SER A 33 5.26 -5.35 9.70
C SER A 33 4.03 -4.75 10.41
N GLY A 34 3.87 -3.42 10.36
CA GLY A 34 2.72 -2.73 10.92
C GLY A 34 2.77 -2.52 12.45
N THR A 35 3.94 -2.61 13.08
CA THR A 35 4.15 -2.36 14.52
C THR A 35 4.18 -0.89 14.92
N ASN A 36 3.92 0.02 13.98
CA ASN A 36 4.13 1.46 14.06
C ASN A 36 3.85 2.10 15.45
N LEU A 37 4.79 2.91 15.95
CA LEU A 37 4.63 3.61 17.24
C LEU A 37 3.59 4.74 17.18
N ALA A 38 3.54 5.45 16.05
CA ALA A 38 2.75 6.67 15.88
C ALA A 38 1.66 6.54 14.79
N GLY A 39 1.31 5.31 14.38
CA GLY A 39 0.23 5.11 13.41
C GLY A 39 0.54 5.58 11.97
N GLY A 40 1.80 5.75 11.60
CA GLY A 40 2.19 6.27 10.27
C GLY A 40 1.75 5.44 9.06
N THR A 41 1.21 4.23 9.27
CA THR A 41 0.64 3.37 8.21
C THR A 41 -0.87 3.22 8.31
N ILE A 42 -1.55 4.13 9.03
CA ILE A 42 -3.01 4.18 9.10
C ILE A 42 -3.56 4.89 7.85
N PRO A 43 -4.46 4.25 7.07
CA PRO A 43 -5.07 4.84 5.88
C PRO A 43 -6.21 5.79 6.27
N VAL A 44 -5.85 7.02 6.67
CA VAL A 44 -6.81 8.05 7.11
C VAL A 44 -7.65 8.62 5.96
N ARG A 45 -7.21 8.49 4.71
CA ARG A 45 -7.91 8.95 3.49
C ARG A 45 -8.52 7.81 2.67
N GLY A 46 -8.70 6.63 3.26
CA GLY A 46 -9.08 5.43 2.52
C GLY A 46 -7.96 4.97 1.58
N GLY A 47 -8.33 4.45 0.42
CA GLY A 47 -7.42 4.03 -0.63
C GLY A 47 -6.83 2.64 -0.40
N ILE A 48 -5.60 2.45 -0.91
CA ILE A 48 -4.93 1.16 -0.96
C ILE A 48 -3.89 1.07 0.15
N VAL A 49 -3.93 -0.01 0.93
CA VAL A 49 -2.78 -0.42 1.74
C VAL A 49 -1.95 -1.41 0.94
N LEU A 50 -0.68 -1.06 0.69
CA LEU A 50 0.24 -1.88 -0.08
C LEU A 50 1.21 -2.61 0.86
N ASN A 51 1.11 -3.93 0.94
CA ASN A 51 1.98 -4.73 1.80
C ASN A 51 3.33 -4.96 1.12
N MET A 52 4.40 -4.45 1.73
CA MET A 52 5.78 -4.52 1.24
C MET A 52 6.61 -5.63 1.92
N ASN A 53 5.99 -6.51 2.72
CA ASN A 53 6.71 -7.60 3.43
C ASN A 53 7.22 -8.72 2.49
N LYS A 54 7.19 -8.53 1.17
CA LYS A 54 7.58 -9.50 0.14
C LYS A 54 8.76 -9.05 -0.73
N LEU A 55 9.69 -8.29 -0.18
CA LEU A 55 11.00 -8.10 -0.80
C LEU A 55 12.02 -8.98 -0.06
N ILE A 56 12.35 -10.13 -0.66
CA ILE A 56 13.53 -10.93 -0.34
C ILE A 56 14.66 -10.57 -1.29
#